data_AF-A0A7W1BG05-F1
#
_entry.id   AF-A0A7W1BG05-F1
#
_cell.length_a   1.000
_cell.length_b   1.000
_cell.length_c   1.000
_cell.angle_alpha   90.00
_cell.angle_beta   90.00
_cell.angle_gamma   90.00
#
_symmetry.space_group_name_H-M   'P 1'
#
loop_
_entity.id
_entity.type
_entity.pdbx_description
1 polymer ?
#
loop_
_entity_poly.entity_id
_entity_poly.type
_entity_poly.pdbx_seq_one_letter_code
_entity_poly.pdbx_strand_id
1 'polypeptide(L)'
;MTDRLYYTDAYLREFDATVVDSSDEGRRVYLDRTAFYPTSGPRAVFVGTVAESATVLLAASEDSGVDAGRILKATLERMNGRGGGNARLAQGSAPAEALDQVVEALLGELV
;
A
#
# COMPACT_ATOMS: atom_id res chain seq x y z
N MET A 1 -19.15 12.04 0.32
CA MET A 1 -18.13 12.83 -0.42
C MET A 1 -16.79 12.50 0.22
N THR A 2 -15.77 12.13 -0.56
CA THR A 2 -14.43 11.81 -0.03
C THR A 2 -13.68 13.09 0.35
N ASP A 3 -13.08 13.11 1.53
CA ASP A 3 -12.17 14.18 1.97
C ASP A 3 -10.81 14.07 1.24
N ARG A 4 -10.35 15.19 0.69
CA ARG A 4 -9.20 15.26 -0.22
C ARG A 4 -8.04 15.93 0.50
N LEU A 5 -7.30 15.14 1.29
CA LEU A 5 -6.24 15.61 2.19
C LEU A 5 -5.15 16.40 1.46
N TYR A 6 -4.88 16.03 0.21
CA TYR A 6 -3.89 16.68 -0.65
C TYR A 6 -4.16 18.17 -0.95
N TYR A 7 -5.38 18.68 -0.74
CA TYR A 7 -5.63 20.12 -0.86
C TYR A 7 -5.16 20.92 0.36
N THR A 8 -5.05 20.27 1.52
CA THR A 8 -4.65 20.90 2.78
C THR A 8 -3.18 20.67 3.06
N ASP A 9 -2.67 19.49 2.74
CA ASP A 9 -1.26 19.14 2.86
C ASP A 9 -0.83 18.25 1.68
N ALA A 10 -0.09 18.85 0.74
CA ALA A 10 0.43 18.16 -0.44
C ALA A 10 1.64 17.25 -0.15
N TYR A 11 2.23 17.35 1.04
CA TYR A 11 3.39 16.55 1.46
C TYR A 11 3.02 15.39 2.39
N LEU A 12 1.74 15.24 2.74
CA LEU A 12 1.24 14.15 3.58
C LEU A 12 1.48 12.79 2.90
N ARG A 13 2.25 11.91 3.56
CA ARG A 13 2.62 10.57 3.04
C ARG A 13 1.90 9.42 3.72
N GLU A 14 1.44 9.64 4.94
CA GLU A 14 0.80 8.64 5.79
C GLU A 14 -0.54 9.19 6.25
N PHE A 15 -1.59 8.38 6.15
CA PHE A 15 -2.93 8.73 6.60
C PHE A 15 -3.76 7.46 6.84
N ASP A 16 -4.64 7.52 7.85
CA ASP A 16 -5.65 6.50 8.05
C ASP A 16 -6.89 6.80 7.20
N ALA A 17 -7.54 5.75 6.69
CA ALA A 17 -8.79 5.87 5.96
C ALA A 17 -9.67 4.63 6.15
N THR A 18 -10.98 4.82 5.99
CA THR A 18 -11.97 3.74 5.98
C THR A 18 -12.41 3.45 4.55
N VAL A 19 -12.45 2.17 4.17
CA VAL A 19 -13.08 1.74 2.92
C VAL A 19 -14.58 1.89 3.05
N VAL A 20 -15.18 2.76 2.24
CA VAL A 20 -16.63 3.05 2.26
C VAL A 20 -17.40 2.33 1.15
N ASP A 21 -16.71 1.92 0.08
CA ASP A 21 -17.29 1.13 -1.02
C ASP A 21 -16.19 0.41 -1.82
N SER A 22 -16.58 -0.58 -2.63
CA SER A 22 -15.68 -1.26 -3.57
C SER A 22 -16.38 -1.62 -4.88
N SER A 23 -15.62 -1.67 -5.98
CA SER A 23 -16.10 -2.05 -7.30
C SER A 23 -15.02 -2.81 -8.07
N ASP A 24 -15.34 -3.28 -9.28
CA ASP A 24 -14.39 -4.01 -10.14
C ASP A 24 -13.79 -5.25 -9.43
N GLU A 25 -14.66 -6.07 -8.83
CA GLU A 25 -14.25 -7.27 -8.07
C GLU A 25 -13.23 -6.97 -6.95
N GLY A 26 -13.34 -5.80 -6.32
CA GLY A 26 -12.44 -5.36 -5.26
C GLY A 26 -11.14 -4.72 -5.75
N ARG A 27 -10.94 -4.59 -7.06
CA ARG A 27 -9.76 -3.89 -7.63
C ARG A 27 -9.85 -2.37 -7.52
N ARG A 28 -11.03 -1.83 -7.23
CA ARG A 28 -11.22 -0.41 -6.96
C ARG A 28 -11.89 -0.25 -5.60
N VAL A 29 -11.23 0.50 -4.72
CA VAL A 29 -11.75 0.87 -3.40
C VAL A 29 -12.06 2.36 -3.35
N TYR A 30 -13.11 2.72 -2.63
CA TYR A 30 -13.48 4.10 -2.34
C TYR A 30 -13.24 4.36 -0.85
N LEU A 31 -12.51 5.43 -0.55
CA LEU A 31 -12.14 5.80 0.80
C LEU A 31 -12.94 7.02 1.27
N ASP A 32 -13.17 7.12 2.59
CA ASP A 32 -13.74 8.32 3.21
C ASP A 32 -12.80 9.53 3.06
N ARG A 33 -11.48 9.31 3.05
CA ARG A 33 -10.44 10.32 2.84
C ARG A 33 -9.22 9.78 2.08
N THR A 34 -8.47 10.65 1.41
CA THR A 34 -7.26 10.25 0.68
C THR A 34 -6.23 11.37 0.53
N ALA A 35 -4.94 11.01 0.66
CA ALA A 35 -3.82 11.86 0.24
C ALA A 35 -3.36 11.56 -1.21
N PHE A 36 -3.91 10.52 -1.86
CA PHE A 36 -3.60 10.23 -3.27
C PHE A 36 -4.22 11.29 -4.18
N TYR A 37 -3.36 12.13 -4.74
CA TYR A 37 -3.76 13.02 -5.82
C TYR A 37 -4.08 12.17 -7.07
N PRO A 38 -5.24 12.38 -7.75
CA PRO A 38 -5.64 11.56 -8.90
C PRO A 38 -4.66 11.55 -10.08
N THR A 39 -3.82 12.58 -10.19
CA THR A 39 -2.70 12.63 -11.14
C THR A 39 -1.38 12.74 -10.39
N SER A 40 -1.25 12.00 -9.28
CA SER A 40 0.03 11.81 -8.57
C SER A 40 1.10 11.51 -9.61
N GLY A 41 2.20 12.24 -9.54
CA GLY A 41 3.22 12.28 -10.58
C GLY A 41 3.84 10.91 -10.89
N PRO A 42 4.77 10.86 -11.85
CA PRO A 42 5.44 9.62 -12.23
C PRO A 42 6.08 8.93 -11.02
N ARG A 43 6.24 7.60 -11.07
CA ARG A 43 6.95 6.78 -10.06
C ARG A 43 6.25 6.63 -8.69
N ALA A 44 4.93 6.53 -8.67
CA ALA A 44 4.17 6.33 -7.44
C ALA A 44 4.27 4.90 -6.89
N VAL A 45 4.35 4.78 -5.56
CA VAL A 45 4.26 3.51 -4.83
C VAL A 45 3.26 3.70 -3.69
N PHE A 46 2.47 2.66 -3.41
CA PHE A 46 1.50 2.63 -2.32
C PHE A 46 1.71 1.38 -1.47
N VAL A 47 1.82 1.60 -0.17
CA VAL A 47 1.74 0.56 0.86
C VAL A 47 0.43 0.75 1.61
N GLY A 48 -0.38 -0.30 1.68
CA GLY A 48 -1.61 -0.29 2.46
C GLY A 48 -1.69 -1.53 3.35
N THR A 49 -2.25 -1.37 4.54
CA THR A 49 -2.47 -2.49 5.47
C THR A 49 -3.94 -2.58 5.87
N VAL A 50 -4.36 -3.80 6.18
CA VAL A 50 -5.66 -4.09 6.79
C VAL A 50 -5.38 -4.84 8.09
N ALA A 51 -5.55 -4.14 9.22
CA ALA A 51 -5.19 -4.66 10.53
C ALA A 51 -5.97 -5.94 10.90
N GLU A 52 -7.27 -5.99 10.62
CA GLU A 52 -8.15 -7.11 10.98
C GLU A 52 -7.72 -8.44 10.32
N SER A 53 -7.29 -8.39 9.06
CA SER A 53 -6.85 -9.56 8.31
C SER A 53 -5.33 -9.72 8.25
N ALA A 54 -4.60 -8.89 8.99
CA ALA A 54 -3.14 -8.77 8.95
C ALA A 54 -2.56 -8.80 7.53
N THR A 55 -3.21 -8.06 6.63
CA THR A 55 -2.90 -8.05 5.20
C THR A 55 -2.09 -6.81 4.87
N VAL A 56 -1.11 -6.98 3.98
CA VAL A 56 -0.29 -5.89 3.42
C VAL A 56 -0.41 -5.94 1.89
N LEU A 57 -0.64 -4.78 1.29
CA LEU A 57 -0.67 -4.55 -0.15
C LEU A 57 0.46 -3.61 -0.53
N LEU A 58 1.20 -3.96 -1.58
CA LEU A 58 2.17 -3.09 -2.23
C LEU A 58 1.77 -2.92 -3.70
N ALA A 59 1.52 -1.68 -4.11
CA ALA A 59 1.26 -1.31 -5.50
C ALA A 59 2.35 -0.36 -5.98
N ALA A 60 2.86 -0.58 -7.20
CA ALA A 60 3.91 0.21 -7.80
C ALA A 60 3.50 0.61 -9.23
N SER A 61 3.72 1.87 -9.58
CA SER A 61 3.59 2.33 -10.96
C SER A 61 4.66 1.69 -11.84
N GLU A 62 4.35 1.49 -13.12
CA GLU A 62 5.27 0.85 -14.06
C GLU A 62 6.61 1.58 -14.23
N ASP A 63 6.60 2.90 -14.10
CA ASP A 63 7.77 3.77 -14.22
C ASP A 63 8.55 3.95 -12.89
N SER A 64 8.09 3.35 -11.79
CA SER A 64 8.72 3.48 -10.47
C SER A 64 10.10 2.84 -10.38
N GLY A 65 10.36 1.81 -11.19
CA GLY A 65 11.55 0.96 -11.06
C GLY A 65 11.48 -0.05 -9.92
N VAL A 66 10.32 -0.15 -9.25
CA VAL A 66 10.05 -1.05 -8.12
C VAL A 66 9.36 -2.31 -8.63
N ASP A 67 9.86 -3.48 -8.24
CA ASP A 67 9.17 -4.76 -8.42
C ASP A 67 8.41 -5.10 -7.12
N ALA A 68 7.12 -4.80 -7.09
CA ALA A 68 6.28 -4.98 -5.91
C ALA A 68 6.27 -6.44 -5.42
N GLY A 69 6.15 -7.40 -6.34
CA GLY A 69 6.12 -8.83 -6.02
C GLY A 69 7.40 -9.30 -5.36
N ARG A 70 8.55 -8.87 -5.88
CA ARG A 70 9.86 -9.22 -5.32
C ARG A 70 10.08 -8.63 -3.93
N ILE A 71 9.87 -7.32 -3.78
CA ILE A 71 10.13 -6.59 -2.52
C ILE A 71 9.20 -7.06 -1.41
N LEU A 72 7.90 -7.18 -1.70
CA LEU A 72 6.93 -7.63 -0.70
C LEU A 72 7.22 -9.04 -0.23
N LYS A 73 7.49 -9.97 -1.17
CA LYS A 73 7.79 -11.36 -0.82
C LYS A 73 9.04 -11.46 0.06
N ALA A 74 10.13 -10.80 -0.32
CA ALA A 74 11.38 -10.82 0.45
C ALA A 74 11.21 -10.22 1.86
N THR A 75 10.40 -9.17 1.99
CA THR A 75 10.11 -8.55 3.28
C THR A 75 9.26 -9.46 4.17
N LEU A 76 8.18 -10.02 3.63
CA LEU A 76 7.29 -10.90 4.39
C LEU A 76 7.99 -12.20 4.82
N GLU A 77 8.83 -12.80 3.98
CA GLU A 77 9.59 -14.01 4.34
C GLU A 77 10.48 -13.80 5.57
N ARG A 78 11.09 -12.62 5.74
CA ARG A 78 11.89 -12.28 6.93
C ARG A 78 11.06 -12.14 8.20
N MET A 79 9.76 -11.85 8.05
CA MET A 79 8.82 -11.60 9.16
C MET A 79 7.88 -12.79 9.42
N ASN A 80 8.23 -14.00 8.96
CA ASN A 80 7.39 -15.21 9.01
C ASN A 80 6.01 -15.04 8.32
N GLY A 81 5.91 -14.09 7.39
CA GLY A 81 4.77 -13.85 6.55
C GLY A 81 4.83 -14.63 5.23
N ARG A 82 3.77 -14.50 4.43
CA ARG A 82 3.69 -15.03 3.07
C ARG A 82 3.04 -14.01 2.16
N GLY A 83 3.55 -13.90 0.95
CA GLY A 83 2.94 -13.04 -0.05
C GLY A 83 3.45 -13.35 -1.45
N GLY A 84 2.87 -12.66 -2.41
CA GLY A 84 3.19 -12.78 -3.82
C GLY A 84 2.38 -11.82 -4.66
N GLY A 85 2.65 -11.85 -5.97
CA GLY A 85 2.04 -10.94 -6.93
C GLY A 85 2.91 -10.80 -8.15
N ASN A 86 2.75 -9.68 -8.83
CA ASN A 86 3.55 -9.28 -9.99
C ASN A 86 4.29 -7.97 -9.69
N ALA A 87 5.03 -7.45 -10.67
CA ALA A 87 5.81 -6.24 -10.52
C ALA A 87 4.99 -4.98 -10.17
N ARG A 88 3.70 -4.93 -10.52
CA ARG A 88 2.82 -3.77 -10.29
C ARG A 88 1.96 -3.90 -9.03
N LEU A 89 1.56 -5.11 -8.67
CA LEU A 89 0.67 -5.36 -7.53
C LEU A 89 1.06 -6.65 -6.82
N ALA A 90 1.29 -6.54 -5.52
CA ALA A 90 1.60 -7.66 -4.64
C ALA A 90 0.82 -7.56 -3.33
N GLN A 91 0.50 -8.71 -2.77
CA GLN A 91 -0.20 -8.82 -1.50
C GLN A 91 0.38 -9.95 -0.65
N GLY A 92 0.15 -9.86 0.65
CA GLY A 92 0.47 -10.95 1.57
C GLY A 92 0.00 -10.66 2.99
N SER A 93 0.40 -11.55 3.89
CA SER A 93 0.12 -11.44 5.31
C SER A 93 1.37 -11.68 6.14
N ALA A 94 1.37 -11.11 7.34
CA ALA A 94 2.35 -11.33 8.39
C ALA A 94 1.60 -11.55 9.71
N PRO A 95 2.26 -12.01 10.79
CA PRO A 95 1.70 -11.92 12.13
C PRO A 95 1.23 -10.48 12.42
N ALA A 96 0.08 -10.33 13.08
CA ALA A 96 -0.55 -9.01 13.28
C ALA A 96 0.38 -8.04 14.03
N GLU A 97 1.12 -8.56 15.00
CA GLU A 97 2.13 -7.86 15.79
C GLU A 97 3.35 -7.39 14.98
N ALA A 98 3.53 -7.89 13.76
CA ALA A 98 4.64 -7.56 12.88
C ALA A 98 4.26 -6.60 11.74
N LEU A 99 2.99 -6.21 11.60
CA LEU A 99 2.53 -5.39 10.46
C LEU A 99 3.25 -4.05 10.38
N ASP A 100 3.41 -3.36 11.51
CA ASP A 100 4.09 -2.07 11.55
C ASP A 100 5.56 -2.22 11.10
N GLN A 101 6.23 -3.28 11.55
CA GLN A 101 7.62 -3.58 11.15
C GLN A 101 7.71 -3.94 9.65
N VAL A 102 6.70 -4.60 9.09
CA VAL A 102 6.63 -4.87 7.65
C VAL A 102 6.51 -3.55 6.88
N VAL A 103 5.64 -2.64 7.30
CA VAL A 103 5.48 -1.33 6.66
C VAL A 103 6.78 -0.53 6.72
N GLU A 104 7.41 -0.45 7.90
CA GLU A 104 8.71 0.22 8.06
C GLU A 104 9.79 -0.38 7.16
N ALA A 105 9.87 -1.71 7.07
CA ALA A 105 10.84 -2.39 6.22
C ALA A 105 10.58 -2.12 4.73
N LEU A 106 9.31 -2.14 4.29
CA LEU A 106 8.95 -1.81 2.91
C LEU A 106 9.31 -0.37 2.58
N LEU A 107 8.97 0.58 3.45
CA LEU A 107 9.29 1.99 3.24
C LEU A 107 10.81 2.20 3.16
N GLY A 108 11.61 1.50 3.96
CA GLY A 108 13.08 1.55 3.91
C GLY A 108 13.70 0.99 2.63
N GLU A 109 13.03 0.07 1.93
CA GLU A 109 13.49 -0.47 0.64
C GLU A 109 13.10 0.42 -0.57
N LEU A 110 12.19 1.38 -0.37
CA LEU A 110 11.63 2.24 -1.42
C LEU A 110 12.31 3.62 -1.52
N VAL A 111 13.32 3.89 -0.68
CA VAL A 111 14.09 5.16 -0.65
C VAL A 111 15.43 5.03 -1.37
#